data_AF-A0A3D1F0M4-F1
#
_entry.id   AF-A0A3D1F0M4-F1
#
_cell.length_a   1.000
_cell.length_b   1.000
_cell.length_c   1.000
_cell.angle_alpha   90.00
_cell.angle_beta   90.00
_cell.angle_gamma   90.00
#
_symmetry.space_group_name_H-M   'P 1'
#
loop_
_entity.id
_entity.type
_entity.pdbx_description
1 polymer ?
#
loop_
_entity_poly.entity_id
_entity_poly.type
_entity_poly.pdbx_seq_one_letter_code
_entity_poly.pdbx_strand_id
1 'polypeptide(L)'
;LLPIPYTEEYADFIAAKAKIVQDYMEIPFALENLSTYVAFENSQMPEWEFYQRVIDKAGVYMMFDVNNVYVSAVNHQFDPVDYLKHIDYSRVVQCHVAGHTELPNGTLLDTHNDHVKDVVWEMYRYVYQQTGGVSTILEWDADFLTFDETMAEAAIARKFQIQDKNVQV
;
A
#
# COMPACT_ATOMS: atom_id res chain seq x y z
N LEU A 1 11.94 7.77 0.34
CA LEU A 1 11.66 7.73 1.80
C LEU A 1 12.88 7.20 2.56
N LEU A 2 13.08 7.57 3.83
CA LEU A 2 14.21 7.09 4.63
C LEU A 2 13.89 5.70 5.19
N PRO A 3 14.82 4.73 5.09
CA PRO A 3 14.56 3.38 5.58
C PRO A 3 14.56 3.37 7.12
N ILE A 4 13.70 2.54 7.71
CA ILE A 4 13.61 2.33 9.16
C ILE A 4 13.75 0.84 9.51
N PRO A 5 14.32 0.48 10.66
CA PRO A 5 14.37 -0.91 11.08
C PRO A 5 13.01 -1.33 11.64
N TYR A 6 12.52 -2.52 11.24
CA TYR A 6 11.24 -3.04 11.70
C TYR A 6 11.38 -3.69 13.07
N THR A 7 11.55 -2.88 14.11
CA THR A 7 11.64 -3.32 15.51
C THR A 7 10.40 -2.93 16.29
N GLU A 8 10.16 -3.62 17.40
CA GLU A 8 9.12 -3.27 18.35
C GLU A 8 9.26 -1.84 18.88
N GLU A 9 10.49 -1.39 19.16
CA GLU A 9 10.79 -0.05 19.65
C GLU A 9 10.36 1.03 18.64
N TYR A 10 10.68 0.83 17.36
CA TYR A 10 10.31 1.78 16.31
C TYR A 10 8.81 1.76 16.02
N ALA A 11 8.16 0.59 16.08
CA ALA A 11 6.72 0.50 15.96
C ALA A 11 6.01 1.30 17.08
N ASP A 12 6.48 1.15 18.32
CA ASP A 12 5.94 1.86 19.48
C ASP A 12 6.17 3.37 19.39
N PHE A 13 7.37 3.76 18.93
CA PHE A 13 7.70 5.16 18.70
C PHE A 13 6.78 5.81 17.65
N ILE A 14 6.60 5.17 16.49
CA ILE A 14 5.76 5.69 15.41
C ILE A 14 4.30 5.72 15.84
N ALA A 15 3.82 4.65 16.48
CA ALA A 15 2.45 4.60 16.99
C ALA A 15 2.16 5.72 17.99
N ALA A 16 3.10 6.03 18.89
CA ALA A 16 2.96 7.15 19.82
C ALA A 16 2.89 8.51 19.09
N LYS A 17 3.65 8.69 18.00
CA LYS A 17 3.57 9.91 17.17
C LYS A 17 2.25 10.01 16.42
N ALA A 18 1.80 8.91 15.83
CA ALA A 18 0.51 8.84 15.15
C ALA A 18 -0.64 9.14 16.12
N LYS A 19 -0.58 8.62 17.35
CA LYS A 19 -1.56 8.90 18.39
C LYS A 19 -1.61 10.39 18.77
N ILE A 20 -0.47 11.08 18.84
CA ILE A 20 -0.46 12.54 19.08
C ILE A 20 -1.24 13.26 17.97
N VAL A 21 -1.04 12.88 16.71
CA VAL A 21 -1.80 13.44 15.58
C VAL A 21 -3.28 13.11 15.70
N GLN A 22 -3.64 11.86 16.03
CA GLN A 22 -5.02 11.43 16.19
C GLN A 22 -5.75 12.23 17.28
N ASP A 23 -5.11 12.35 18.45
CA ASP A 23 -5.66 13.03 19.62
C ASP A 23 -5.76 14.54 19.38
N TYR A 24 -4.86 15.13 18.59
CA TYR A 24 -4.89 16.55 18.24
C TYR A 24 -5.93 16.88 17.16
N MET A 25 -6.02 16.05 16.12
CA MET A 25 -6.91 16.30 14.98
C MET A 25 -8.38 16.01 15.31
N GLU A 26 -8.63 15.13 16.29
CA GLU A 26 -9.97 14.67 16.70
C GLU A 26 -10.84 14.09 15.57
N ILE A 27 -10.23 13.83 14.41
CA ILE A 27 -10.84 13.17 13.26
C ILE A 27 -10.02 11.94 12.90
N PRO A 28 -10.65 10.85 12.46
CA PRO A 28 -9.93 9.69 11.95
C PRO A 28 -8.94 10.07 10.84
N PHE A 29 -7.74 9.52 10.91
CA PHE A 29 -6.79 9.58 9.79
C PHE A 29 -6.18 8.22 9.51
N ALA A 30 -5.53 8.12 8.35
CA ALA A 30 -4.86 6.91 7.91
C ALA A 30 -3.36 7.13 7.72
N LEU A 31 -2.57 6.09 7.99
CA LEU A 31 -1.18 6.00 7.56
C LEU A 31 -1.08 5.12 6.33
N GLU A 32 -0.04 5.31 5.53
CA GLU A 32 0.20 4.56 4.31
C GLU A 32 1.36 3.57 4.48
N ASN A 33 1.28 2.39 3.85
CA ASN A 33 2.44 1.50 3.71
C ASN A 33 3.37 2.00 2.61
N LEU A 34 4.67 1.93 2.86
CA LEU A 34 5.68 2.59 2.02
C LEU A 34 6.55 1.58 1.29
N SER A 35 7.01 1.92 0.10
CA SER A 35 8.07 1.17 -0.58
C SER A 35 9.41 1.29 0.18
N THR A 36 10.16 0.19 0.28
CA THR A 36 11.51 0.19 0.87
C THR A 36 12.58 -0.35 -0.07
N TYR A 37 13.81 0.13 0.13
CA TYR A 37 14.98 -0.16 -0.71
C TYR A 37 16.17 -0.73 0.08
N VAL A 38 16.15 -0.56 1.39
CA VAL A 38 17.20 -1.00 2.31
C VAL A 38 16.53 -1.67 3.49
N ALA A 39 16.92 -2.92 3.75
CA ALA A 39 16.54 -3.65 4.95
C ALA A 39 17.63 -3.50 6.01
N PHE A 40 17.24 -3.55 7.29
CA PHE A 40 18.18 -3.55 8.40
C PHE A 40 18.29 -4.94 9.01
N GLU A 41 19.52 -5.38 9.31
CA GLU A 41 19.81 -6.67 9.95
C GLU A 41 19.13 -6.84 11.32
N ASN A 42 18.90 -5.74 12.03
CA ASN A 42 18.25 -5.75 13.33
C ASN A 42 16.71 -5.70 13.26
N SER A 43 16.11 -5.80 12.06
CA SER A 43 14.66 -5.93 11.91
C SER A 43 14.18 -7.22 12.59
N GLN A 44 13.12 -7.12 13.37
CA GLN A 44 12.58 -8.19 14.21
C GLN A 44 11.35 -8.85 13.60
N MET A 45 10.71 -8.19 12.64
CA MET A 45 9.45 -8.60 12.03
C MET A 45 9.42 -8.20 10.56
N PRO A 46 8.57 -8.85 9.73
CA PRO A 46 8.32 -8.44 8.37
C PRO A 46 7.54 -7.11 8.30
N GLU A 47 7.53 -6.49 7.12
CA GLU A 47 6.91 -5.17 6.90
C GLU A 47 5.41 -5.15 7.26
N TRP A 48 4.65 -6.17 6.86
CA TRP A 48 3.20 -6.23 7.14
C TRP A 48 2.90 -6.28 8.64
N GLU A 49 3.70 -7.02 9.42
CA GLU A 49 3.56 -7.10 10.87
C GLU A 49 3.93 -5.76 11.52
N PHE A 50 5.00 -5.12 11.05
CA PHE A 50 5.40 -3.79 11.52
C PHE A 50 4.31 -2.75 11.28
N TYR A 51 3.78 -2.71 10.06
CA TYR A 51 2.73 -1.78 9.67
C TYR A 51 1.45 -2.00 10.49
N GLN A 52 0.97 -3.25 10.58
CA GLN A 52 -0.20 -3.57 11.40
C GLN A 52 -0.02 -3.19 12.86
N ARG A 53 1.15 -3.46 13.44
CA ARG A 53 1.45 -3.11 14.83
C ARG A 53 1.39 -1.61 15.07
N VAL A 54 1.91 -0.80 14.14
CA VAL A 54 1.81 0.67 14.21
C VAL A 54 0.35 1.11 14.18
N ILE A 55 -0.42 0.59 13.23
CA ILE A 55 -1.84 0.93 13.05
C ILE A 55 -2.67 0.57 14.29
N ASP A 56 -2.52 -0.65 14.79
CA ASP A 56 -3.28 -1.15 15.95
C ASP A 56 -2.95 -0.38 17.22
N LYS A 57 -1.66 -0.11 17.47
CA LYS A 57 -1.23 0.65 18.66
C LYS A 57 -1.64 2.11 18.60
N ALA A 58 -1.62 2.72 17.41
CA ALA A 58 -2.05 4.10 17.23
C ALA A 58 -3.58 4.24 17.24
N GLY A 59 -4.31 3.17 16.91
CA GLY A 59 -5.77 3.20 16.76
C GLY A 59 -6.23 4.01 15.55
N VAL A 60 -5.46 3.95 14.45
CA VAL A 60 -5.72 4.71 13.20
C VAL A 60 -6.15 3.78 12.06
N TYR A 61 -6.37 4.32 10.87
CA TYR A 61 -6.75 3.57 9.66
C TYR A 61 -5.57 3.36 8.71
N MET A 62 -5.78 2.54 7.68
CA MET A 62 -4.81 2.24 6.63
C MET A 62 -5.20 2.89 5.31
N MET A 63 -4.24 3.57 4.70
CA MET A 63 -4.18 3.84 3.27
C MET A 63 -3.29 2.75 2.69
N PHE A 64 -3.81 1.98 1.75
CA PHE A 64 -3.13 0.76 1.30
C PHE A 64 -2.64 0.90 -0.13
N ASP A 65 -1.35 1.14 -0.29
CA ASP A 65 -0.72 1.23 -1.59
C ASP A 65 -0.25 -0.15 -2.05
N VAL A 66 -0.87 -0.62 -3.14
CA VAL A 66 -0.60 -1.94 -3.73
C VAL A 66 0.73 -1.95 -4.49
N ASN A 67 1.11 -0.83 -5.11
CA ASN A 67 2.37 -0.66 -5.81
C ASN A 67 3.54 -0.77 -4.83
N ASN A 68 3.45 -0.15 -3.66
CA ASN A 68 4.45 -0.20 -2.61
C ASN A 68 4.72 -1.62 -2.13
N VAL A 69 3.67 -2.44 -1.95
CA VAL A 69 3.85 -3.87 -1.61
C VAL A 69 4.64 -4.59 -2.70
N TYR A 70 4.31 -4.36 -3.97
CA TYR A 70 5.01 -5.02 -5.08
C TYR A 70 6.48 -4.57 -5.20
N VAL A 71 6.74 -3.26 -5.10
CA VAL A 71 8.10 -2.70 -5.11
C VAL A 71 8.94 -3.27 -3.98
N SER A 72 8.42 -3.26 -2.74
CA SER A 72 9.10 -3.86 -1.59
C SER A 72 9.34 -5.37 -1.80
N ALA A 73 8.36 -6.11 -2.31
CA ALA A 73 8.47 -7.55 -2.54
C ALA A 73 9.57 -7.91 -3.52
N VAL A 74 9.67 -7.20 -4.65
CA VAL A 74 10.72 -7.43 -5.65
C VAL A 74 12.08 -7.05 -5.10
N ASN A 75 12.20 -5.87 -4.47
CA ASN A 75 13.48 -5.38 -3.98
C ASN A 75 14.03 -6.22 -2.79
N HIS A 76 13.15 -6.77 -1.96
CA HIS A 76 13.51 -7.57 -0.78
C HIS A 76 13.33 -9.09 -0.97
N GLN A 77 12.91 -9.53 -2.16
CA GLN A 77 12.80 -10.94 -2.56
C GLN A 77 11.86 -11.76 -1.65
N PHE A 78 10.71 -11.19 -1.31
CA PHE A 78 9.63 -11.91 -0.60
C PHE A 78 8.39 -12.08 -1.50
N ASP A 79 7.49 -12.99 -1.13
CA ASP A 79 6.23 -13.19 -1.86
C ASP A 79 5.22 -12.08 -1.48
N PRO A 80 4.79 -11.22 -2.42
CA PRO A 80 3.80 -10.19 -2.13
C PRO A 80 2.46 -10.78 -1.68
N VAL A 81 2.11 -12.01 -2.08
CA VAL A 81 0.88 -12.68 -1.65
C VAL A 81 0.90 -12.94 -0.14
N ASP A 82 2.08 -13.23 0.43
CA ASP A 82 2.21 -13.42 1.86
C ASP A 82 1.99 -12.11 2.62
N TYR A 83 2.46 -10.98 2.09
CA TYR A 83 2.11 -9.67 2.64
C TYR A 83 0.59 -9.48 2.68
N LEU A 84 -0.07 -9.68 1.54
CA LEU A 84 -1.51 -9.43 1.39
C LEU A 84 -2.36 -10.32 2.31
N LYS A 85 -1.97 -11.57 2.55
CA LYS A 85 -2.70 -12.50 3.43
C LYS A 85 -2.72 -12.08 4.90
N HIS A 86 -1.75 -11.29 5.35
CA HIS A 86 -1.60 -10.96 6.77
C HIS A 86 -2.24 -9.62 7.14
N ILE A 87 -2.61 -8.78 6.18
CA ILE A 87 -3.20 -7.45 6.43
C ILE A 87 -4.65 -7.54 6.93
N ASP A 88 -4.97 -6.71 7.94
CA ASP A 88 -6.35 -6.49 8.38
C ASP A 88 -7.05 -5.46 7.48
N TYR A 89 -7.73 -5.96 6.46
CA TYR A 89 -8.46 -5.13 5.50
C TYR A 89 -9.65 -4.38 6.09
N SER A 90 -10.11 -4.71 7.30
CA SER A 90 -11.21 -3.97 7.95
C SER A 90 -10.84 -2.53 8.32
N ARG A 91 -9.54 -2.22 8.37
CA ARG A 91 -8.99 -0.89 8.66
C ARG A 91 -8.60 -0.11 7.41
N VAL A 92 -8.69 -0.70 6.23
CA VAL A 92 -8.33 -0.02 4.98
C VAL A 92 -9.46 0.89 4.54
N VAL A 93 -9.19 2.20 4.43
CA VAL A 93 -10.18 3.22 4.04
C VAL A 93 -9.96 3.77 2.64
N GLN A 94 -8.81 3.47 2.05
CA GLN A 94 -8.47 3.84 0.68
C GLN A 94 -7.36 2.92 0.15
N CYS A 95 -7.43 2.58 -1.13
CA CYS A 95 -6.37 1.86 -1.83
C CYS A 95 -5.71 2.75 -2.88
N HIS A 96 -4.39 2.67 -2.97
CA HIS A 96 -3.61 3.34 -4.00
C HIS A 96 -3.07 2.32 -4.99
N VAL A 97 -3.06 2.73 -6.26
CA VAL A 97 -2.45 2.01 -7.37
C VAL A 97 -1.62 2.99 -8.17
N ALA A 98 -0.43 2.58 -8.57
CA ALA A 98 0.51 3.39 -9.30
C ALA A 98 1.43 2.52 -10.16
N GLY A 99 2.12 3.15 -11.12
CA GLY A 99 3.24 2.53 -11.81
C GLY A 99 4.58 2.81 -11.13
N HIS A 100 5.60 2.08 -11.54
CA HIS A 100 6.97 2.18 -11.02
C HIS A 100 7.98 2.04 -12.15
N THR A 101 9.20 2.53 -11.91
CA THR A 101 10.32 2.40 -12.83
C THR A 101 11.16 1.17 -12.50
N GLU A 102 11.46 0.35 -13.50
CA GLU A 102 12.44 -0.75 -13.37
C GLU A 102 13.83 -0.26 -13.84
N LEU A 103 14.83 -0.38 -12.97
CA LEU A 103 16.22 -0.07 -13.30
C LEU A 103 16.89 -1.26 -14.02
N PRO A 104 17.99 -1.05 -14.78
CA PRO A 104 18.67 -2.12 -15.52
C PRO A 104 19.18 -3.30 -14.68
N ASN A 105 19.32 -3.13 -13.36
CA ASN A 105 19.72 -4.17 -12.41
C ASN A 105 18.53 -4.94 -11.81
N GLY A 106 17.29 -4.66 -12.24
CA GLY A 106 16.06 -5.25 -11.72
C GLY A 106 15.51 -4.60 -10.45
N THR A 107 16.13 -3.53 -9.94
CA THR A 107 15.56 -2.75 -8.82
C THR A 107 14.34 -1.98 -9.30
N LEU A 108 13.24 -2.05 -8.55
CA LEU A 108 12.05 -1.24 -8.80
C LEU A 108 12.13 0.04 -7.98
N LEU A 109 11.87 1.19 -8.61
CA LEU A 109 11.73 2.49 -7.98
C LEU A 109 10.28 2.94 -8.02
N ASP A 110 9.79 3.34 -6.86
CA ASP A 110 8.45 3.85 -6.63
C ASP A 110 8.30 5.29 -7.14
N THR A 111 8.24 5.44 -8.47
CA THR A 111 8.29 6.75 -9.14
C THR A 111 6.92 7.33 -9.46
N HIS A 112 5.87 6.51 -9.48
CA HIS A 112 4.50 6.93 -9.78
C HIS A 112 4.37 7.74 -11.07
N ASN A 113 5.15 7.42 -12.11
CA ASN A 113 5.22 8.24 -13.34
C ASN A 113 5.04 7.40 -14.62
N ASP A 114 4.51 6.19 -14.47
CA ASP A 114 4.26 5.26 -15.58
C ASP A 114 2.92 4.54 -15.33
N HIS A 115 2.42 3.85 -16.35
CA HIS A 115 1.21 3.05 -16.24
C HIS A 115 1.38 1.92 -15.21
N VAL A 116 0.27 1.60 -14.54
CA VAL A 116 0.20 0.55 -13.52
C VAL A 116 0.45 -0.80 -14.21
N LYS A 117 1.38 -1.60 -13.67
CA LYS A 117 1.71 -2.91 -14.26
C LYS A 117 0.59 -3.92 -13.99
N ASP A 118 0.40 -4.87 -14.91
CA ASP A 118 -0.64 -5.91 -14.79
C ASP A 118 -0.59 -6.68 -13.46
N VAL A 119 0.61 -6.96 -12.95
CA VAL A 119 0.79 -7.63 -11.66
C VAL A 119 0.24 -6.81 -10.48
N VAL A 120 0.39 -5.49 -10.53
CA VAL A 120 -0.15 -4.57 -9.52
C VAL A 120 -1.68 -4.52 -9.64
N TRP A 121 -2.23 -4.54 -10.85
CA TRP A 121 -3.68 -4.64 -11.06
C TRP A 121 -4.29 -5.94 -10.50
N GLU A 122 -3.62 -7.08 -10.67
CA GLU A 122 -4.08 -8.36 -10.10
C GLU A 122 -3.97 -8.38 -8.57
N MET A 123 -2.93 -7.78 -7.99
CA MET A 123 -2.84 -7.58 -6.54
C MET A 123 -3.96 -6.66 -6.04
N TYR A 124 -4.25 -5.58 -6.77
CA TYR A 124 -5.33 -4.65 -6.45
C TYR A 124 -6.69 -5.35 -6.50
N ARG A 125 -6.93 -6.24 -7.45
CA ARG A 125 -8.15 -7.06 -7.50
C ARG A 125 -8.35 -7.83 -6.20
N TYR A 126 -7.31 -8.47 -5.67
CA TYR A 126 -7.37 -9.19 -4.40
C TYR A 126 -7.72 -8.22 -3.25
N VAL A 127 -6.99 -7.12 -3.12
CA VAL A 127 -7.19 -6.12 -2.06
C VAL A 127 -8.60 -5.52 -2.10
N TYR A 128 -9.08 -5.12 -3.28
CA TYR A 128 -10.41 -4.54 -3.45
C TYR A 128 -11.52 -5.50 -3.00
N GLN A 129 -11.36 -6.80 -3.26
CA GLN A 129 -12.30 -7.82 -2.79
C GLN A 129 -12.27 -7.96 -1.27
N GLN A 130 -11.10 -7.96 -0.64
CA GLN A 130 -10.97 -8.09 0.82
C GLN A 130 -11.57 -6.90 1.58
N THR A 131 -11.48 -5.70 0.99
CA THR A 131 -12.02 -4.47 1.61
C THR A 131 -13.52 -4.28 1.39
N GLY A 132 -14.17 -5.14 0.59
CA GLY A 132 -15.59 -4.98 0.25
C GLY A 132 -15.87 -3.80 -0.68
N GLY A 133 -14.85 -3.27 -1.36
CA GLY A 133 -14.96 -2.22 -2.36
C GLY A 133 -14.65 -0.81 -1.86
N VAL A 134 -13.50 -0.66 -1.22
CA VAL A 134 -13.00 0.64 -0.73
C VAL A 134 -12.70 1.63 -1.85
N SER A 135 -12.63 2.92 -1.52
CA SER A 135 -12.23 3.96 -2.47
C SER A 135 -10.83 3.70 -3.04
N THR A 136 -10.61 4.06 -4.30
CA THR A 136 -9.33 3.81 -5.00
C THR A 136 -8.81 5.09 -5.63
N ILE A 137 -7.52 5.37 -5.46
CA ILE A 137 -6.80 6.45 -6.14
C ILE A 137 -5.77 5.84 -7.08
N LEU A 138 -5.73 6.36 -8.30
CA LEU A 138 -4.58 6.21 -9.20
C LEU A 138 -3.60 7.35 -8.88
N GLU A 139 -2.40 7.00 -8.43
CA GLU A 139 -1.35 7.99 -8.14
C GLU A 139 -0.48 8.26 -9.38
N TRP A 140 -0.09 9.53 -9.54
CA TRP A 140 0.75 9.98 -10.64
C TRP A 140 1.54 11.24 -10.24
N ASP A 141 2.86 11.12 -10.09
CA ASP A 141 3.73 12.13 -9.46
C ASP A 141 4.54 12.97 -10.46
N ALA A 142 4.85 12.43 -11.63
CA ALA A 142 5.67 13.09 -12.66
C ALA A 142 5.30 12.61 -14.07
N ASP A 143 5.87 13.23 -15.10
CA ASP A 143 5.62 12.85 -16.51
C ASP A 143 4.12 12.76 -16.83
N PHE A 144 3.37 13.78 -16.38
CA PHE A 144 1.92 13.77 -16.39
C PHE A 144 1.32 13.50 -17.76
N LEU A 145 0.38 12.56 -17.78
CA LEU A 145 -0.48 12.29 -18.92
C LEU A 145 -1.48 13.42 -19.16
N THR A 146 -2.12 13.38 -20.33
CA THR A 146 -3.35 14.17 -20.53
C THR A 146 -4.46 13.65 -19.62
N PHE A 147 -5.45 14.50 -19.34
CA PHE A 147 -6.60 14.11 -18.53
C PHE A 147 -7.32 12.86 -19.09
N ASP A 148 -7.49 12.77 -20.41
CA ASP A 148 -8.17 11.65 -21.05
C ASP A 148 -7.41 10.33 -20.87
N GLU A 149 -6.08 10.36 -20.93
CA GLU A 149 -5.21 9.20 -20.68
C GLU A 149 -5.22 8.81 -19.20
N THR A 150 -5.12 9.77 -18.27
CA THR A 150 -5.27 9.50 -16.83
C THR A 150 -6.63 8.85 -16.52
N MET A 151 -7.70 9.36 -17.13
CA MET A 151 -9.05 8.81 -16.96
C MET A 151 -9.17 7.41 -17.57
N ALA A 152 -8.51 7.13 -18.69
CA ALA A 152 -8.48 5.81 -19.29
C ALA A 152 -7.76 4.79 -18.39
N GLU A 153 -6.62 5.17 -17.81
CA GLU A 153 -5.87 4.34 -16.86
C GLU A 153 -6.70 4.08 -15.59
N ALA A 154 -7.28 5.13 -14.99
CA ALA A 154 -8.14 5.00 -13.82
C ALA A 154 -9.37 4.13 -14.09
N ALA A 155 -9.89 4.12 -15.32
CA ALA A 155 -11.01 3.27 -15.71
C ALA A 155 -10.66 1.76 -15.73
N ILE A 156 -9.37 1.38 -15.78
CA ILE A 156 -8.94 -0.01 -15.67
C ILE A 156 -9.36 -0.61 -14.33
N ALA A 157 -9.26 0.16 -13.24
CA ALA A 157 -9.68 -0.28 -11.90
C ALA A 157 -11.10 -0.84 -11.90
N ARG A 158 -12.02 -0.25 -12.69
CA ARG A 158 -13.42 -0.69 -12.79
C ARG A 158 -13.59 -2.13 -13.24
N LYS A 159 -12.64 -2.68 -14.02
CA LYS A 159 -12.67 -4.09 -14.44
C LYS A 159 -12.55 -5.05 -13.26
N PHE A 160 -11.87 -4.62 -12.20
CA PHE A 160 -11.64 -5.40 -10.98
C PHE A 160 -12.65 -5.07 -9.87
N GLN A 161 -13.31 -3.92 -9.97
CA GLN A 161 -14.33 -3.47 -9.00
C GLN A 161 -15.70 -4.13 -9.19
N ILE A 162 -15.91 -4.85 -10.29
CA ILE A 162 -17.16 -5.57 -10.57
C ILE A 162 -17.23 -6.81 -9.68
N GLN A 163 -18.03 -6.74 -8.62
CA GLN A 163 -18.44 -7.93 -7.86
C GLN A 163 -19.51 -8.69 -8.65
N ASP A 164 -19.31 -10.00 -8.83
CA ASP A 164 -20.44 -10.91 -9.06
C ASP A 164 -21.35 -10.82 -7.84
N LYS A 165 -22.52 -10.20 -7.99
CA LYS A 165 -23.54 -10.05 -6.93
C LYS A 165 -24.18 -11.38 -6.47
N ASN A 166 -23.58 -12.53 -6.79
CA ASN A 166 -24.17 -13.86 -6.64
C ASN A 166 -23.49 -14.75 -5.58
N VAL A 167 -22.53 -14.25 -4.81
CA VAL A 167 -22.02 -15.02 -3.66
C VAL A 167 -22.86 -14.65 -2.43
N GLN A 168 -23.94 -15.41 -2.21
CA GLN A 168 -24.66 -15.41 -0.94
C GLN A 168 -23.78 -16.06 0.15
N VAL A 169 -23.87 -15.46 1.34
CA VAL A 169 -23.24 -15.86 2.61
C VAL A 169 -23.53 -17.31 2.98
#